data_AF-A0A965TQ96-F1
#
_entry.id   AF-A0A965TQ96-F1
#
_cell.length_a   1.000
_cell.length_b   1.000
_cell.length_c   1.000
_cell.angle_alpha   90.00
_cell.angle_beta   90.00
_cell.angle_gamma   90.00
#
_symmetry.space_group_name_H-M   'P 1'
#
loop_
_entity.id
_entity.type
_entity.pdbx_description
1 polymer ?
#
loop_
_entity_poly.entity_id
_entity_poly.type
_entity_poly.pdbx_seq_one_letter_code
_entity_poly.pdbx_strand_id
1 'polypeptide(L)'
;TEHDTYSSEPRLIIEASELSDMVSAFFPASNNEVKTLKRIDAHLQRIHDLGFIRFLDAKKDKFEVKRILKAYIDSQWLSQFNEKLEEYLTHGSESEEQGEDDA
;
A
#
# COMPACT_ATOMS: atom_id res chain seq x y z
N THR A 1 -5.90 -38.12 -1.91
CA THR A 1 -4.57 -37.51 -1.82
C THR A 1 -4.63 -36.20 -2.53
N GLU A 2 -4.35 -35.15 -1.77
CA GLU A 2 -4.82 -33.79 -1.97
C GLU A 2 -4.09 -33.09 -3.13
N HIS A 3 -4.80 -32.12 -3.72
CA HIS A 3 -4.53 -31.44 -4.98
C HIS A 3 -3.28 -30.56 -4.91
N ASP A 4 -2.09 -31.16 -5.04
CA ASP A 4 -0.80 -30.46 -5.12
C ASP A 4 -0.38 -30.28 -6.59
N THR A 5 -1.14 -29.51 -7.37
CA THR A 5 -0.69 -29.10 -8.72
C THR A 5 -1.39 -27.82 -9.18
N TYR A 6 -1.23 -26.73 -8.45
CA TYR A 6 -1.36 -25.39 -9.04
C TYR A 6 -0.48 -24.43 -8.25
N SER A 7 0.69 -24.09 -8.79
CA SER A 7 1.19 -22.71 -8.80
C SER A 7 2.63 -22.65 -9.32
N SER A 8 2.82 -22.78 -10.63
CA SER A 8 4.08 -22.41 -11.30
C SER A 8 4.24 -20.89 -11.48
N GLU A 9 3.24 -20.09 -11.10
CA GLU A 9 3.32 -18.63 -11.13
C GLU A 9 3.93 -18.09 -9.82
N PRO A 10 4.84 -17.10 -9.92
CA PRO A 10 5.50 -16.52 -8.75
C PRO A 10 4.47 -15.88 -7.81
N ARG A 11 4.63 -16.12 -6.50
CA ARG A 11 3.87 -15.43 -5.45
C ARG A 11 4.44 -14.03 -5.26
N LEU A 12 3.57 -13.02 -5.15
CA LEU A 12 3.99 -11.67 -4.80
C LEU A 12 4.11 -11.57 -3.28
N ILE A 13 5.34 -11.47 -2.80
CA ILE A 13 5.69 -11.30 -1.39
C ILE A 13 6.35 -9.94 -1.26
N ILE A 14 5.91 -9.15 -0.29
CA ILE A 14 6.35 -7.77 -0.06
C ILE A 14 6.70 -7.60 1.42
N GLU A 15 7.71 -6.79 1.71
CA GLU A 15 8.02 -6.36 3.08
C GLU A 15 7.16 -5.14 3.48
N ALA A 16 6.73 -5.05 4.74
CA ALA A 16 5.91 -3.94 5.20
C ALA A 16 6.63 -2.58 5.06
N SER A 17 7.94 -2.55 5.25
CA SER A 17 8.79 -1.38 5.00
C SER A 17 8.83 -1.01 3.52
N GLU A 18 8.97 -1.98 2.61
CA GLU A 18 8.94 -1.74 1.17
C GLU A 18 7.60 -1.11 0.74
N LEU A 19 6.47 -1.63 1.24
CA LEU A 19 5.17 -1.02 0.99
C LEU A 19 5.13 0.41 1.54
N SER A 20 5.64 0.64 2.75
CA SER A 20 5.69 1.96 3.36
C SER A 20 6.48 2.96 2.52
N ASP A 21 7.64 2.56 2.03
CA ASP A 21 8.49 3.39 1.18
C ASP A 21 7.77 3.75 -0.13
N MET A 22 7.14 2.76 -0.77
CA MET A 22 6.37 2.98 -2.01
C MET A 22 5.23 3.98 -1.83
N VAL A 23 4.50 3.90 -0.71
CA VAL A 23 3.34 4.77 -0.47
C VAL A 23 3.74 6.12 0.13
N SER A 24 4.91 6.21 0.78
CA SER A 24 5.38 7.41 1.49
C SER A 24 5.39 8.66 0.61
N ALA A 25 5.78 8.52 -0.66
CA ALA A 25 5.84 9.60 -1.64
C ALA A 25 4.48 10.24 -1.94
N PHE A 26 3.37 9.55 -1.66
CA PHE A 26 2.00 10.02 -1.92
C PHE A 26 1.32 10.60 -0.68
N PHE A 27 2.03 10.68 0.45
CA PHE A 27 1.55 11.35 1.65
C PHE A 27 2.20 12.73 1.78
N PRO A 28 1.47 13.74 2.28
CA PRO A 28 2.08 15.03 2.59
C PRO A 28 3.23 14.83 3.57
N ALA A 29 4.30 15.63 3.44
CA ALA A 29 5.44 15.64 4.35
C ALA A 29 4.95 15.93 5.78
N SER A 30 4.64 14.87 6.52
CA SER A 30 4.20 14.98 7.90
C SER A 30 5.40 14.78 8.78
N ASN A 31 5.59 15.68 9.75
CA ASN A 31 6.64 15.60 10.76
C ASN A 31 6.46 14.42 11.75
N ASN A 32 5.74 13.36 11.36
CA ASN A 32 5.39 12.23 12.21
C ASN A 32 5.31 10.91 11.42
N GLU A 33 6.46 10.48 10.90
CA GLU A 33 6.66 9.18 10.24
C GLU A 33 6.10 8.00 11.07
N VAL A 34 6.20 8.09 12.40
CA VAL A 34 5.64 7.11 13.34
C VAL A 34 4.12 6.97 13.23
N LYS A 35 3.37 8.06 12.97
CA LYS A 35 1.93 8.00 12.73
C LYS A 35 1.60 7.36 11.38
N THR A 36 2.40 7.62 10.35
CA THR A 36 2.22 7.03 9.02
C THR A 36 2.43 5.51 9.07
N LEU A 37 3.51 5.06 9.70
CA LEU A 37 3.77 3.62 9.92
C LEU A 37 2.61 2.93 10.64
N LYS A 38 2.12 3.52 11.74
CA LYS A 38 0.96 2.98 12.48
C LYS A 38 -0.32 2.88 11.63
N ARG A 39 -0.53 3.84 10.71
CA ARG A 39 -1.68 3.79 9.79
C ARG A 39 -1.53 2.67 8.78
N ILE A 40 -0.33 2.50 8.22
CA ILE A 40 -0.03 1.41 7.28
C ILE A 40 -0.26 0.06 7.96
N ASP A 41 0.21 -0.13 9.19
CA ASP A 41 -0.02 -1.36 9.96
C ASP A 41 -1.52 -1.66 10.12
N ALA A 42 -2.31 -0.63 10.45
CA ALA A 42 -3.76 -0.78 10.60
C ALA A 42 -4.43 -1.13 9.26
N HIS A 43 -3.98 -0.54 8.15
CA HIS A 43 -4.46 -0.89 6.81
C HIS A 43 -4.10 -2.31 6.42
N LEU A 44 -2.86 -2.75 6.64
CA LEU A 44 -2.42 -4.12 6.39
C LEU A 44 -3.26 -5.12 7.18
N GLN A 45 -3.52 -4.86 8.47
CA GLN A 45 -4.40 -5.71 9.26
C GLN A 45 -5.80 -5.78 8.67
N ARG A 46 -6.37 -4.65 8.24
CA ARG A 46 -7.70 -4.63 7.63
C ARG A 46 -7.75 -5.41 6.32
N ILE A 47 -6.74 -5.26 5.46
CA ILE A 47 -6.61 -5.96 4.18
C ILE A 47 -6.43 -7.48 4.40
N HIS A 48 -5.70 -7.86 5.45
CA HIS A 48 -5.58 -9.25 5.89
C HIS A 48 -6.95 -9.81 6.29
N ASP A 49 -7.72 -9.08 7.10
CA ASP A 49 -9.03 -9.53 7.58
C ASP A 49 -10.08 -9.60 6.45
N LEU A 50 -9.91 -8.80 5.40
CA LEU A 50 -10.68 -8.92 4.15
C LEU A 50 -10.25 -10.13 3.30
N GLY A 51 -9.12 -10.76 3.64
CA GLY A 51 -8.61 -11.95 2.97
C GLY A 51 -7.86 -11.66 1.67
N PHE A 52 -7.37 -10.43 1.45
CA PHE A 52 -6.59 -10.05 0.26
C PHE A 52 -5.08 -10.31 0.42
N ILE A 53 -4.58 -10.32 1.65
CA ILE A 53 -3.20 -10.66 1.96
C ILE A 53 -3.12 -11.75 3.03
N ARG A 54 -1.95 -12.34 3.19
CA ARG A 54 -1.62 -13.25 4.28
C ARG A 54 -0.26 -12.89 4.87
N PHE A 55 -0.19 -12.63 6.18
CA PHE A 55 1.08 -12.44 6.86
C PHE A 55 1.88 -13.76 6.88
N LEU A 56 3.19 -13.65 6.68
CA LEU A 56 4.08 -14.82 6.58
C LEU A 56 4.84 -15.10 7.88
N ASP A 57 4.82 -14.17 8.82
CA ASP A 57 5.47 -14.29 10.12
C ASP A 57 4.62 -13.63 11.22
N ALA A 58 5.02 -13.86 12.48
CA ALA A 58 4.34 -13.32 13.65
C ALA A 58 4.60 -11.82 13.86
N LYS A 59 5.70 -11.29 13.29
CA LYS A 59 6.05 -9.87 13.37
C LYS A 59 5.23 -9.02 12.39
N LYS A 60 4.63 -9.68 11.38
CA LYS A 60 3.89 -9.09 10.26
C LYS A 60 4.77 -8.24 9.34
N ASP A 61 6.08 -8.52 9.32
CA ASP A 61 7.05 -7.78 8.50
C ASP A 61 6.96 -8.18 7.02
N LYS A 62 6.44 -9.39 6.73
CA LYS A 62 6.24 -9.89 5.37
C LYS A 62 4.83 -10.37 5.14
N PHE A 63 4.29 -10.10 3.97
CA PHE A 63 2.98 -10.58 3.56
C PHE A 63 2.97 -11.03 2.10
N GLU A 64 2.14 -12.03 1.82
CA GLU A 64 1.81 -12.49 0.48
C GLU A 64 0.53 -11.81 0.00
N VAL A 65 0.56 -11.27 -1.22
CA VAL A 65 -0.63 -10.72 -1.89
C VAL A 65 -1.36 -11.84 -2.63
N LYS A 66 -2.63 -12.08 -2.27
CA LYS A 66 -3.42 -13.14 -2.92
C LYS A 66 -3.90 -12.70 -4.30
N ARG A 67 -3.87 -13.63 -5.24
CA ARG A 67 -4.29 -13.41 -6.65
C ARG A 67 -5.73 -12.95 -6.81
N ILE A 68 -6.59 -13.24 -5.82
CA ILE A 68 -7.98 -12.79 -5.81
C ILE A 68 -8.09 -11.27 -6.00
N LEU A 69 -7.10 -10.51 -5.55
CA LEU A 69 -7.07 -9.05 -5.72
C LEU A 69 -7.22 -8.63 -7.19
N LYS A 70 -6.62 -9.35 -8.15
CA LYS A 70 -6.74 -9.06 -9.59
C LYS A 70 -8.17 -9.18 -10.12
N ALA A 71 -9.03 -9.97 -9.49
CA ALA A 71 -10.43 -10.09 -9.90
C ALA A 71 -11.27 -8.87 -9.48
N TYR A 72 -10.77 -8.07 -8.53
CA TYR A 72 -11.44 -6.86 -8.02
C TYR A 72 -10.88 -5.56 -8.61
N ILE A 73 -9.79 -5.65 -9.38
CA ILE A 73 -9.10 -4.51 -9.99
C ILE A 73 -9.19 -4.65 -11.50
N ASP A 74 -10.11 -3.91 -12.12
CA ASP A 74 -10.17 -3.76 -13.57
C ASP A 74 -9.31 -2.58 -14.05
N SER A 75 -9.13 -2.47 -15.37
CA SER A 75 -8.31 -1.42 -15.98
C SER A 75 -8.85 -0.02 -15.71
N GLN A 76 -10.16 0.15 -15.64
CA GLN A 76 -10.78 1.45 -15.42
C GLN A 76 -10.55 1.91 -13.98
N TRP A 77 -10.76 1.03 -13.00
CA TRP A 77 -10.45 1.30 -11.60
C TRP A 77 -8.98 1.67 -11.43
N LEU A 78 -8.06 0.97 -12.11
CA LEU A 78 -6.63 1.25 -12.02
C LEU A 78 -6.26 2.62 -12.59
N SER A 79 -6.85 3.01 -13.72
CA SER A 79 -6.66 4.36 -14.29
C SER A 79 -7.15 5.45 -13.34
N GLN A 80 -8.36 5.31 -12.79
CA GLN A 80 -8.91 6.27 -11.82
C GLN A 80 -8.07 6.35 -10.54
N PHE A 81 -7.52 5.23 -10.10
CA PHE A 81 -6.63 5.20 -8.94
C PHE A 81 -5.32 5.95 -9.22
N ASN A 82 -4.74 5.78 -10.41
CA ASN A 82 -3.54 6.51 -10.82
C ASN A 82 -3.78 8.02 -10.90
N GLU A 83 -4.89 8.47 -11.48
CA GLU A 83 -5.27 9.90 -11.52
C GLU A 83 -5.34 10.52 -10.12
N LYS A 84 -5.93 9.79 -9.15
CA LYS A 84 -5.96 10.25 -7.74
C LYS A 84 -4.58 10.31 -7.10
N LEU A 85 -3.70 9.36 -7.41
CA LEU A 85 -2.32 9.40 -6.90
C LEU A 85 -1.55 10.60 -7.44
N GLU A 86 -1.73 10.94 -8.71
CA GLU A 86 -1.16 12.16 -9.31
C GLU A 86 -1.72 13.42 -8.65
N GLU A 87 -3.03 13.47 -8.39
CA GLU A 87 -3.66 14.57 -7.64
C GLU A 87 -3.05 14.73 -6.24
N TYR A 88 -2.82 13.63 -5.51
CA TYR A 88 -2.16 13.68 -4.20
C TYR A 88 -0.72 14.18 -4.28
N LEU A 89 0.02 13.84 -5.33
CA LEU A 89 1.37 14.38 -5.53
C LEU A 89 1.34 15.90 -5.76
N THR A 90 0.42 16.38 -6.59
CA THR A 90 0.29 17.83 -6.85
C THR A 90 -0.11 18.59 -5.58
N HIS A 91 -1.14 18.13 -4.85
CA HIS A 91 -1.57 18.78 -3.62
C HIS A 91 -0.55 18.69 -2.48
N GLY A 92 0.20 17.59 -2.41
CA GLY A 92 1.30 17.40 -1.47
C GLY A 92 2.40 18.45 -1.67
N SER A 93 2.74 18.77 -2.92
CA SER A 93 3.69 19.82 -3.27
C SER A 93 3.16 21.24 -2.99
N GLU A 94 1.88 21.51 -3.27
CA GLU A 94 1.26 22.83 -3.01
C GLU A 94 1.13 23.16 -1.52
N SER A 95 1.08 22.14 -0.65
CA SER A 95 1.01 22.31 0.81
C SER A 95 2.35 22.71 1.44
N GLU A 96 3.48 22.51 0.73
CA GLU A 96 4.80 22.94 1.17
C GLU A 96 5.08 24.42 0.81
N GLU A 97 4.49 24.95 -0.28
CA GLU A 97 4.71 26.34 -0.72
C GLU A 97 3.97 27.39 0.12
N GLN A 98 2.89 27.03 0.82
CA GLN A 98 2.16 27.96 1.72
C GLN A 98 2.82 28.14 3.10
N GLY A 99 3.93 27.45 3.37
CA GLY A 99 4.68 27.58 4.64
C GLY A 99 5.81 28.64 4.63
N GLU A 100 6.10 29.26 3.48
CA GLU A 100 7.28 30.14 3.30
C GLU A 100 6.94 31.65 3.20
N ASP A 101 5.66 32.04 3.22
CA ASP A 101 5.23 33.47 3.07
C ASP A 101 4.89 34.17 4.41
N ASP A 102 5.13 33.51 5.56
CA ASP A 102 4.82 34.04 6.91
C ASP A 102 6.07 34.09 7.84
N ALA A 103 7.23 34.52 7.32
CA ALA A 103 8.45 34.78 8.09
C ALA A 103 9.04 36.19 7.86
#